data_AF-A0A2V6K5P2-F1
#
_entry.id   AF-A0A2V6K5P2-F1
#
_cell.length_a   1.000
_cell.length_b   1.000
_cell.length_c   1.000
_cell.angle_alpha   90.00
_cell.angle_beta   90.00
_cell.angle_gamma   90.00
#
_symmetry.space_group_name_H-M   'P 1'
#
loop_
_entity.id
_entity.type
_entity.pdbx_description
1 polymer ?
#
loop_
_entity_poly.entity_id
_entity_poly.type
_entity_poly.pdbx_seq_one_letter_code
_entity_poly.pdbx_strand_id
1 'polypeptide(L)' 'MNQSAKSIVLIGMMGAGKSCVGRCLQRRTKLAFVDTDDIVASKFGISIPEIFSKYGEQGFREAETQALRKLAPAKPTII' A
#
# COMPACT_ATOMS: atom_id res chain seq x y z
N MET A 1 -28.92 -7.88 -3.54
CA MET A 1 -28.17 -8.03 -2.27
C MET A 1 -27.01 -7.04 -2.30
N ASN A 2 -27.18 -5.84 -1.76
CA ASN A 2 -26.12 -4.83 -1.69
C ASN A 2 -25.33 -5.08 -0.39
N GLN A 3 -24.33 -5.97 -0.44
CA GLN A 3 -23.32 -5.96 0.61
C GLN A 3 -22.48 -4.70 0.39
N SER A 4 -22.40 -3.84 1.41
CA SER A 4 -21.44 -2.73 1.45
C SER A 4 -20.07 -3.30 1.10
N ALA A 5 -19.56 -2.95 -0.09
CA ALA A 5 -18.28 -3.47 -0.53
C ALA A 5 -17.23 -3.09 0.52
N LYS A 6 -16.40 -4.04 0.92
CA LYS A 6 -15.33 -3.82 1.90
C LYS A 6 -14.02 -3.62 1.18
N SER A 7 -13.11 -2.87 1.80
CA SER A 7 -11.72 -2.79 1.34
C SER A 7 -11.05 -4.16 1.42
N ILE A 8 -10.11 -4.41 0.52
CA ILE A 8 -9.29 -5.63 0.47
C ILE A 8 -7.88 -5.21 0.86
N VAL A 9 -7.30 -5.85 1.88
CA VAL A 9 -5.92 -5.59 2.31
C VAL A 9 -5.05 -6.79 1.95
N LEU A 10 -4.02 -6.57 1.15
CA LEU A 10 -3.05 -7.57 0.73
C LEU A 10 -1.84 -7.52 1.67
N ILE A 11 -1.72 -8.55 2.53
CA ILE A 11 -0.58 -8.71 3.45
C ILE A 11 0.41 -9.75 2.94
N GLY A 12 1.66 -9.65 3.38
CA GLY A 12 2.73 -10.60 3.05
C GLY A 12 4.10 -9.93 2.91
N MET A 13 5.15 -10.75 2.80
CA MET A 13 6.54 -10.29 2.70
C MET A 13 6.79 -9.44 1.43
N MET A 14 7.90 -8.68 1.43
CA MET A 14 8.37 -8.02 0.20
C MET A 14 8.60 -9.07 -0.90
N GLY A 15 8.33 -8.72 -2.16
CA GLY A 15 8.50 -9.66 -3.27
C GLY A 15 7.44 -10.77 -3.37
N ALA A 16 6.50 -10.89 -2.43
CA ALA A 16 5.41 -11.88 -2.48
C ALA A 16 4.37 -11.65 -3.61
N GLY A 17 4.58 -10.64 -4.48
CA GLY A 17 3.71 -10.35 -5.61
C GLY A 17 2.45 -9.54 -5.28
N LYS A 18 2.37 -8.93 -4.09
CA LYS A 18 1.19 -8.16 -3.62
C LYS A 18 0.74 -7.10 -4.62
N SER A 19 1.65 -6.25 -5.12
CA SER A 19 1.31 -5.22 -6.11
C SER A 19 0.85 -5.80 -7.45
N CYS A 20 1.34 -6.99 -7.83
CA CYS A 20 0.87 -7.69 -9.03
C CYS A 20 -0.57 -8.19 -8.85
N VAL A 21 -0.86 -8.83 -7.71
CA VAL A 21 -2.20 -9.30 -7.35
C VAL A 21 -3.16 -8.12 -7.21
N GLY A 22 -2.75 -7.02 -6.55
CA GLY A 22 -3.54 -5.79 -6.38
C GLY A 22 -3.97 -5.19 -7.72
N ARG A 23 -3.04 -5.05 -8.68
CA ARG A 23 -3.34 -4.61 -10.05
C ARG A 23 -4.24 -5.59 -10.82
N CYS A 24 -4.15 -6.89 -10.55
CA CYS A 24 -5.07 -7.88 -11.12
C CYS A 24 -6.48 -7.72 -10.55
N LEU A 25 -6.59 -7.56 -9.22
CA LEU A 25 -7.85 -7.33 -8.53
C LEU A 25 -8.51 -6.03 -8.99
N GLN A 26 -7.78 -4.92 -9.06
CA GLN A 26 -8.29 -3.64 -9.58
C GLN A 26 -8.93 -3.80 -10.97
N ARG A 27 -8.29 -4.53 -11.88
CA ARG A 27 -8.83 -4.76 -13.23
C ARG A 27 -10.14 -5.53 -13.21
N ARG A 28 -10.29 -6.50 -12.28
CA ARG A 28 -11.46 -7.37 -12.14
C ARG A 28 -12.61 -6.73 -11.35
N THR A 29 -12.30 -5.99 -10.29
CA THR A 29 -13.30 -5.44 -9.35
C THR A 29 -13.60 -3.97 -9.61
N LYS A 30 -12.78 -3.27 -10.40
CA LYS A 30 -12.81 -1.82 -10.63
C LYS A 30 -12.62 -0.97 -9.36
N LEU A 31 -12.25 -1.58 -8.24
CA LEU A 31 -11.85 -0.84 -7.04
C LEU A 31 -10.52 -0.14 -7.27
N ALA A 32 -10.33 1.02 -6.63
CA ALA A 32 -9.02 1.67 -6.62
C ALA A 32 -7.99 0.75 -5.97
N PHE A 33 -6.74 0.82 -6.45
CA PHE A 33 -5.60 0.15 -5.82
C PHE A 33 -4.62 1.21 -5.32
N VAL A 34 -4.17 1.05 -4.08
CA VAL A 34 -3.23 1.94 -3.41
C VAL A 34 -2.07 1.10 -2.91
N ASP A 35 -0.86 1.36 -3.43
CA ASP A 35 0.35 0.73 -2.92
C ASP A 35 0.96 1.60 -1.81
N THR A 36 1.15 1.01 -0.62
CA THR A 36 1.74 1.72 0.52
C THR A 36 3.20 2.07 0.29
N ASP A 37 3.92 1.28 -0.49
CA ASP A 37 5.34 1.53 -0.81
C ASP A 37 5.46 2.81 -1.66
N ASP A 38 4.53 3.03 -2.60
CA ASP A 38 4.48 4.24 -3.43
C ASP A 38 4.19 5.49 -2.57
N ILE A 39 3.29 5.38 -1.59
CA ILE A 39 3.00 6.47 -0.65
C ILE A 39 4.25 6.82 0.17
N VAL A 40 4.95 5.82 0.68
CA VAL A 40 6.18 6.01 1.46
C VAL A 40 7.27 6.63 0.59
N ALA A 41 7.53 6.08 -0.60
CA ALA A 41 8.51 6.63 -1.54
C ALA A 41 8.21 8.09 -1.91
N SER A 42 6.94 8.39 -2.23
CA SER A 42 6.51 9.75 -2.56
C SER A 42 6.67 10.73 -1.39
N LYS A 43 6.47 10.28 -0.15
CA LYS A 43 6.64 11.12 1.05
C LYS A 43 8.10 11.48 1.30
N PHE A 44 9.03 10.56 1.01
CA PHE A 44 10.46 10.78 1.21
C PHE A 44 11.14 11.40 -0.02
N GLY A 45 10.52 11.33 -1.20
CA GLY A 45 11.10 11.82 -2.45
C GLY A 45 12.29 10.98 -2.93
N ILE A 46 12.47 9.77 -2.40
CA ILE A 46 13.55 8.84 -2.71
C ILE A 46 12.99 7.41 -2.80
N SER A 47 13.75 6.51 -3.43
CA SER A 47 13.35 5.10 -3.58
C SER A 47 13.38 4.34 -2.25
N ILE A 48 12.61 3.25 -2.16
CA ILE A 48 12.61 2.40 -0.96
C ILE A 48 14.02 1.92 -0.58
N PRO A 49 14.88 1.43 -1.50
CA PRO A 49 16.26 1.07 -1.15
C PRO A 49 17.06 2.23 -0.54
N GLU A 50 16.88 3.47 -1.03
CA GLU A 50 17.53 4.64 -0.44
C GLU A 50 16.99 4.97 0.95
N ILE A 51 15.68 4.76 1.20
CA ILE A 51 15.09 4.92 2.53
C ILE A 51 15.73 3.93 3.50
N PHE A 52 15.82 2.64 3.13
CA PHE A 52 16.48 1.64 3.95
C PHE A 52 17.96 1.99 4.20
N SER A 53 18.68 2.48 3.19
CA SER A 53 20.08 2.87 3.34
C SER A 53 20.29 4.09 4.24
N LYS A 54 19.37 5.08 4.23
CA LYS A 54 19.52 6.34 4.98
C LYS A 54 18.88 6.29 6.37
N TYR A 55 17.77 5.58 6.53
CA TYR A 55 16.94 5.59 7.73
C TYR A 55 16.80 4.21 8.39
N GLY A 56 17.38 3.17 7.78
CA GLY A 56 17.25 1.80 8.24
C GLY A 56 15.84 1.23 8.09
N GLU A 57 15.67 -0.03 8.50
CA GLU A 57 14.36 -0.67 8.49
C GLU A 57 13.37 0.04 9.42
N GLN A 58 13.82 0.46 10.61
CA GLN A 58 12.94 1.13 11.57
C GLN A 58 12.30 2.40 10.98
N GLY A 59 13.09 3.26 10.33
CA GLY A 59 12.57 4.47 9.69
C GLY A 59 11.56 4.17 8.58
N PHE A 60 11.80 3.11 7.80
CA PHE A 60 10.82 2.64 6.80
C PHE A 60 9.52 2.14 7.46
N ARG A 61 9.60 1.32 8.51
CA ARG A 61 8.42 0.78 9.22
C ARG A 61 7.58 1.87 9.89
N GLU A 62 8.23 2.89 10.45
CA GLU A 62 7.54 4.05 11.01
C GLU A 62 6.83 4.86 9.92
N ALA A 63 7.48 5.05 8.78
CA ALA A 63 6.89 5.71 7.62
C ALA A 63 5.68 4.95 7.06
N GLU A 64 5.81 3.63 6.90
CA GLU A 64 4.75 2.72 6.45
C GLU A 64 3.56 2.78 7.41
N THR A 65 3.80 2.73 8.71
CA THR A 65 2.75 2.87 9.75
C THR A 65 2.04 4.21 9.66
N GLN A 66 2.79 5.30 9.45
CA GLN A 66 2.20 6.63 9.29
C GLN A 66 1.39 6.74 7.99
N ALA A 67 1.84 6.11 6.89
CA ALA A 67 1.12 6.07 5.62
C ALA A 67 -0.22 5.34 5.79
N LEU A 68 -0.22 4.17 6.42
CA LEU A 68 -1.43 3.39 6.73
C LEU A 68 -2.40 4.16 7.63
N ARG A 69 -1.92 4.86 8.68
CA ARG A 69 -2.79 5.68 9.55
C ARG A 69 -3.46 6.84 8.82
N LYS A 70 -2.78 7.41 7.82
CA LYS A 70 -3.32 8.49 7.00
C LYS A 70 -4.24 7.97 5.89
N LEU A 71 -4.14 6.68 5.57
CA LEU A 71 -4.98 6.04 4.57
C LEU A 71 -6.40 5.84 5.13
N ALA A 72 -7.26 6.82 4.91
CA ALA A 72 -8.68 6.77 5.25
C ALA A 72 -9.52 6.79 3.95
N PRO A 73 -9.65 5.64 3.25
CA PRO A 73 -10.35 5.62 1.97
C PRO A 73 -11.85 5.83 2.18
N ALA A 74 -12.41 6.85 1.50
CA ALA A 74 -13.86 7.16 1.54
C ALA A 74 -14.73 6.12 0.83
N LYS A 75 -14.11 5.22 0.04
CA LYS A 75 -14.76 4.17 -0.74
C LYS A 75 -13.96 2.87 -0.63
N PRO A 76 -14.57 1.71 -0.89
CA PRO A 76 -13.90 0.41 -0.84
C PRO A 76 -12.69 0.40 -1.79
N THR A 77 -11.53 0.01 -1.27
CA THR A 77 -10.23 0.14 -1.96
C THR A 77 -9.40 -1.11 -1.72
N ILE A 78 -8.55 -1.46 -2.68
CA ILE A 78 -7.52 -2.49 -2.53
C ILE A 78 -6.26 -1.80 -2.02
N ILE A 79 -5.74 -2.28 -0.90
CA ILE A 79 -4.56 -1.78 -0.20
C ILE A 79 -3.52 -2.90 -0.23
#